data_AF-A0A2E6WS64-F1
#
_entry.id   AF-A0A2E6WS64-F1
#
_cell.length_a   1.000
_cell.length_b   1.000
_cell.length_c   1.000
_cell.angle_alpha   90.00
_cell.angle_beta   90.00
_cell.angle_gamma   90.00
#
_symmetry.space_group_name_H-M   'P 1'
#
loop_
_entity.id
_entity.type
_entity.pdbx_description
1 polymer ?
#
loop_
_entity_poly.entity_id
_entity_poly.type
_entity_poly.pdbx_seq_one_letter_code
_entity_poly.pdbx_strand_id
1 'polypeptide(L)'
;MCTMLIEKTNVQGSGKGSKGWFKFSQANVSFDHPTHLHMDYSINIDFIQEVEENNKRIAIELTPESAKKLIETISKSLKKGSDMGLKI
;
A
#
# COMPACT_ATOMS: atom_id res chain seq x y z
N MET A 1 -17.31 -13.20 -4.80
CA MET A 1 -16.50 -14.45 -4.67
C MET A 1 -15.05 -14.04 -4.49
N CYS A 2 -14.43 -14.31 -3.33
CA CYS A 2 -13.06 -13.87 -3.04
C CYS A 2 -12.06 -14.46 -4.04
N THR A 3 -11.12 -13.63 -4.51
CA THR A 3 -10.07 -14.10 -5.43
C THR A 3 -8.96 -14.85 -4.69
N MET A 4 -8.81 -14.59 -3.38
CA MET A 4 -7.70 -15.07 -2.54
C MET A 4 -6.31 -14.69 -3.08
N LEU A 5 -6.23 -13.72 -3.99
CA LEU A 5 -4.98 -13.23 -4.56
C LEU A 5 -4.36 -12.20 -3.61
N ILE A 6 -3.23 -12.56 -3.01
CA ILE A 6 -2.46 -11.68 -2.13
C ILE A 6 -0.98 -11.81 -2.48
N GLU A 7 -0.36 -10.68 -2.82
CA GLU A 7 1.08 -10.53 -2.95
C GLU A 7 1.64 -9.84 -1.71
N LYS A 8 2.83 -10.26 -1.26
CA LYS A 8 3.50 -9.67 -0.10
C LYS A 8 4.84 -9.10 -0.51
N THR A 9 5.18 -7.94 0.03
CA THR A 9 6.50 -7.34 -0.16
C THR A 9 7.03 -6.76 1.14
N ASN A 10 8.33 -6.96 1.37
CA ASN A 10 9.05 -6.25 2.42
C ASN A 10 9.25 -4.81 1.96
N VAL A 11 9.01 -3.87 2.88
CA VAL A 11 9.17 -2.43 2.65
C VAL A 11 9.73 -1.80 3.91
N GLN A 12 10.23 -0.57 3.83
CA GLN A 12 10.58 0.19 5.01
C GLN A 12 9.91 1.55 4.93
N GLY A 13 9.08 1.87 5.92
CA GLY A 13 8.36 3.13 5.90
C GLY A 13 7.74 3.49 7.24
N SER A 14 7.13 4.66 7.25
CA SER A 14 6.31 5.13 8.37
C SER A 14 4.96 5.58 7.84
N GLY A 15 3.90 5.25 8.57
CA GLY A 15 2.53 5.58 8.22
C GLY A 15 1.83 6.29 9.37
N LYS A 16 0.81 7.10 9.05
CA LYS A 16 0.03 7.84 10.03
C LYS A 16 -1.35 7.20 10.21
N GLY A 17 -1.57 6.59 11.38
CA GLY A 17 -2.89 6.08 11.80
C GLY A 17 -3.59 7.04 12.76
N SER A 18 -4.75 6.62 13.28
CA SER A 18 -5.54 7.39 14.25
C SER A 18 -4.78 7.72 15.55
N LYS A 19 -3.81 6.88 15.92
CA LYS A 19 -2.94 7.05 17.11
C LYS A 19 -1.59 7.71 16.79
N GLY A 20 -1.43 8.30 15.60
CA GLY A 20 -0.20 8.96 15.16
C GLY A 20 0.66 8.11 14.24
N TRP A 21 1.93 8.51 14.09
CA TRP A 21 2.89 7.86 13.21
C TRP A 21 3.41 6.54 13.80
N PHE A 22 3.60 5.54 12.95
CA PHE A 22 4.23 4.27 13.31
C PHE A 22 5.05 3.73 12.14
N LYS A 23 6.03 2.88 12.45
CA LYS A 23 6.85 2.22 11.43
C LYS A 23 6.16 0.94 10.95
N PHE A 24 6.34 0.62 9.68
CA PHE A 24 5.92 -0.64 9.08
C PHE A 24 7.07 -1.26 8.29
N SER A 25 7.07 -2.59 8.19
CA SER A 25 8.10 -3.37 7.49
C SER A 25 7.54 -4.25 6.36
N GLN A 26 6.22 -4.32 6.20
CA GLN A 26 5.57 -5.15 5.19
C GLN A 26 4.39 -4.41 4.55
N ALA A 27 4.16 -4.69 3.27
CA ALA A 27 2.93 -4.38 2.56
C ALA A 27 2.31 -5.66 1.98
N ASN A 28 1.01 -5.84 2.18
CA ASN A 28 0.22 -6.86 1.49
C ASN A 28 -0.62 -6.17 0.42
N VAL A 29 -0.67 -6.72 -0.78
CA VAL A 29 -1.46 -6.21 -1.90
C VAL A 29 -2.41 -7.30 -2.35
N SER A 30 -3.72 -7.05 -2.31
CA SER A 30 -4.73 -8.01 -2.77
C SER A 30 -5.60 -7.42 -3.87
N PHE A 31 -6.11 -8.27 -4.74
CA PHE A 31 -7.13 -7.91 -5.72
C PHE A 31 -8.45 -8.58 -5.32
N ASP A 32 -9.23 -7.96 -4.45
CA ASP A 32 -10.43 -8.61 -3.87
C ASP A 32 -11.54 -7.59 -3.59
N HIS A 33 -12.65 -8.03 -3.01
CA HIS A 33 -13.81 -7.19 -2.73
C HIS A 33 -13.45 -6.10 -1.73
N PRO A 34 -13.73 -4.83 -2.04
CA PRO A 34 -13.55 -3.73 -1.10
C PRO A 34 -14.55 -3.80 0.05
N THR A 35 -14.20 -3.17 1.17
CA THR A 35 -15.14 -2.94 2.27
C THR A 35 -15.86 -1.60 2.12
N HIS A 36 -15.22 -0.59 1.55
CA HIS A 36 -15.73 0.80 1.50
C HIS A 36 -16.01 1.30 0.08
N LEU A 37 -15.33 0.78 -0.94
CA LEU A 37 -15.67 1.09 -2.34
C LEU A 37 -16.91 0.31 -2.81
N HIS A 38 -17.72 0.94 -3.66
CA HIS A 38 -18.91 0.33 -4.25
C HIS A 38 -18.59 -0.36 -5.59
N MET A 39 -17.80 -1.43 -5.56
CA MET A 39 -17.43 -2.20 -6.74
C MET A 39 -17.13 -3.66 -6.39
N ASP A 40 -17.15 -4.56 -7.38
CA ASP A 40 -16.94 -5.99 -7.14
C ASP A 40 -15.49 -6.33 -6.75
N TYR A 41 -14.50 -5.60 -7.31
CA TYR A 41 -13.09 -5.87 -7.07
C TYR A 41 -12.26 -4.58 -6.99
N SER A 42 -11.40 -4.49 -5.98
CA SER A 42 -10.45 -3.39 -5.75
C SER A 42 -9.04 -3.93 -5.57
N ILE A 43 -8.06 -3.03 -5.68
CA ILE A 43 -6.71 -3.24 -5.14
C ILE A 43 -6.74 -2.79 -3.69
N ASN A 44 -6.51 -3.71 -2.76
CA ASN A 44 -6.41 -3.41 -1.33
C ASN A 44 -4.94 -3.50 -0.90
N ILE A 45 -4.46 -2.52 -0.16
CA ILE A 45 -3.08 -2.48 0.32
C ILE A 45 -3.07 -2.28 1.83
N ASP A 46 -2.46 -3.22 2.55
CA ASP A 46 -2.25 -3.15 3.99
C ASP A 46 -0.75 -2.96 4.31
N PHE A 47 -0.39 -1.85 4.94
CA PHE A 47 0.95 -1.65 5.52
C PHE A 47 0.95 -2.08 6.98
N ILE A 48 1.82 -3.01 7.36
CA ILE A 48 1.75 -3.71 8.64
C ILE A 48 3.04 -3.51 9.45
N GLN A 49 2.87 -3.24 10.75
CA GLN A 49 3.94 -3.31 11.74
C GLN A 49 4.13 -4.76 12.19
N GLU A 50 5.35 -5.29 12.08
CA GLU A 50 5.70 -6.70 12.36
C GLU A 50 5.52 -7.16 13.82
N VAL A 51 5.24 -6.24 14.76
CA VAL A 51 5.18 -6.55 16.19
C VAL A 51 3.75 -6.92 16.61
N GLU A 52 3.59 -8.17 17.07
CA GLU A 52 2.31 -8.84 17.35
C GLU A 52 1.40 -8.12 18.35
N GLU A 53 1.95 -7.37 19.30
CA GLU A 53 1.18 -6.87 20.45
C GLU A 53 0.26 -5.68 20.14
N ASN A 54 0.44 -4.99 19.01
CA ASN A 54 -0.32 -3.76 18.73
C ASN A 54 -0.77 -3.59 17.27
N ASN A 55 -0.72 -4.66 16.47
CA ASN A 55 -1.18 -4.81 15.07
C ASN A 55 -1.55 -3.49 14.35
N LYS A 56 -0.58 -2.57 14.26
CA LYS A 56 -0.81 -1.25 13.66
C LYS A 56 -0.77 -1.46 12.16
N ARG A 57 -1.88 -1.15 11.51
CA ARG A 57 -2.01 -1.24 10.07
C ARG A 57 -2.61 0.03 9.47
N ILE A 58 -2.20 0.34 8.25
CA ILE A 58 -2.91 1.27 7.37
C ILE A 58 -3.39 0.47 6.19
N ALA A 59 -4.72 0.37 6.07
CA ALA A 59 -5.39 -0.24 4.95
C ALA A 59 -5.86 0.87 4.00
N ILE A 60 -5.70 0.65 2.70
CA ILE A 60 -6.30 1.47 1.64
C ILE A 60 -6.95 0.59 0.59
N GLU A 61 -8.02 1.09 -0.02
CA GLU A 61 -8.73 0.47 -1.13
C GLU A 61 -8.64 1.39 -2.34
N LEU A 62 -8.27 0.85 -3.50
CA LEU A 62 -8.13 1.60 -4.74
C LEU A 62 -8.91 0.92 -5.86
N THR A 63 -9.49 1.70 -6.77
CA THR A 63 -9.94 1.14 -8.04
C THR A 63 -8.74 0.60 -8.82
N PRO A 64 -8.91 -0.42 -9.69
CA PRO A 64 -7.81 -0.92 -10.53
C PRO A 64 -7.16 0.16 -11.38
N GLU A 65 -7.92 1.13 -11.90
CA GLU A 65 -7.36 2.26 -12.67
C GLU A 65 -6.54 3.19 -11.77
N SER A 66 -7.01 3.45 -10.56
CA SER A 66 -6.30 4.29 -9.58
C SER A 66 -5.00 3.65 -9.13
N ALA A 67 -4.99 2.33 -8.93
CA ALA A 67 -3.78 1.56 -8.62
C ALA A 67 -2.74 1.64 -9.75
N LYS A 68 -3.15 1.49 -11.02
CA LYS A 68 -2.26 1.66 -12.18
C LYS A 68 -1.65 3.07 -12.22
N LYS A 69 -2.50 4.10 -12.05
CA LYS A 69 -2.04 5.50 -11.99
C LYS A 69 -1.07 5.75 -10.83
N LEU A 70 -1.29 5.12 -9.68
CA LEU A 70 -0.40 5.22 -8.53
C LEU A 70 0.98 4.63 -8.86
N ILE A 71 1.05 3.45 -9.48
CA ILE A 71 2.32 2.82 -9.91
C ILE A 71 3.09 3.74 -10.87
N GLU A 72 2.42 4.29 -11.87
CA GLU A 72 3.02 5.24 -12.82
C GLU A 72 3.55 6.49 -12.10
N THR A 73 2.78 7.01 -11.14
CA THR A 73 3.13 8.21 -10.39
C THR A 73 4.32 7.98 -9.47
N ILE A 74 4.38 6.83 -8.79
CA ILE A 74 5.53 6.40 -7.98
C ILE A 74 6.77 6.30 -8.87
N SER A 75 6.67 5.58 -9.99
CA SER A 75 7.78 5.38 -10.93
C SER A 75 8.32 6.72 -11.47
N LYS A 76 7.42 7.64 -11.85
CA LYS A 76 7.77 8.99 -12.30
C LYS A 76 8.47 9.80 -11.21
N SER A 77 8.04 9.65 -9.95
CA SER A 77 8.63 10.39 -8.81
C SER A 77 10.04 9.90 -8.50
N LEU A 78 10.25 8.57 -8.51
CA LEU A 78 11.58 7.96 -8.37
C LEU A 78 12.51 8.44 -9.49
N LYS A 79 12.05 8.39 -10.75
CA LYS A 79 12.84 8.89 -11.89
C LYS A 79 13.25 10.34 -11.70
N LYS A 80 12.31 11.22 -11.36
CA LYS A 80 12.60 12.64 -11.12
C LYS A 80 13.61 12.85 -10.00
N GLY A 81 13.50 12.12 -8.89
CA GLY A 81 14.48 12.18 -7.82
C GLY A 81 15.89 11.78 -8.29
N SER A 82 15.98 10.75 -9.15
CA SER A 82 17.24 10.28 -9.72
C SER A 82 17.84 11.33 -10.66
N ASP A 83 17.01 11.92 -11.53
CA ASP A 83 17.40 13.00 -12.44
C ASP A 83 17.89 14.25 -11.66
N MET A 84 17.40 14.45 -10.42
CA MET A 84 17.85 15.50 -9.50
C MET A 84 19.13 15.14 -8.72
N GLY A 85 19.69 13.94 -8.92
CA GLY A 85 20.89 13.47 -8.22
C GLY A 85 20.65 13.03 -6.77
N LEU A 86 19.40 12.77 -6.37
CA LEU A 86 19.11 12.19 -5.05
C LEU A 86 19.57 10.73 -5.03
N LYS A 87 20.13 10.29 -3.89
CA LYS A 87 20.42 8.88 -3.67
C LYS A 87 19.10 8.16 -3.36
N ILE A 88 18.71 7.26 -4.25
CA ILE A 88 17.51 6.43 -4.15
C ILE A 88 17.90 4.96 -4.31
#